data_AF-A0A842QRT7-F1
#
_entry.id   AF-A0A842QRT7-F1
#
_cell.length_a   1.000
_cell.length_b   1.000
_cell.length_c   1.000
_cell.angle_alpha   90.00
_cell.angle_beta   90.00
_cell.angle_gamma   90.00
#
_symmetry.space_group_name_H-M   'P 1'
#
loop_
_entity.id
_entity.type
_entity.pdbx_description
1 polymer ?
#
loop_
_entity_poly.entity_id
_entity_poly.type
_entity_poly.pdbx_seq_one_letter_code
_entity_poly.pdbx_strand_id
1 'polypeptide(L)' 'MSADMNVETAKEMIIEELEGLEEENKKPVVKFKDIYQENKEWSPIFFKAGRELDMMNEDIEMSIRYGFHQVEKTN' A
#
# COMPACT_ATOMS: atom_id res chain seq x y z
N MET A 1 2.12 -8.58 22.63
CA MET A 1 2.17 -7.19 22.17
C MET A 1 1.25 -7.09 20.97
N SER A 2 0.00 -6.68 21.15
CA SER A 2 -0.83 -6.24 20.03
C SER A 2 -0.37 -4.82 19.71
N ALA A 3 0.61 -4.69 18.83
CA ALA A 3 0.93 -3.38 18.29
C ALA A 3 -0.30 -2.94 17.50
N ASP A 4 -1.08 -2.02 18.06
CA ASP A 4 -2.16 -1.34 17.33
C ASP A 4 -1.48 -0.61 16.18
N MET A 5 -1.52 -1.24 15.01
CA MET A 5 -1.02 -0.66 13.77
C MET A 5 -1.75 0.66 13.55
N ASN A 6 -1.01 1.76 13.42
CA ASN A 6 -1.57 3.07 13.13
C ASN A 6 -1.37 3.41 11.64
N VAL A 7 -1.99 4.51 11.20
CA VAL A 7 -1.97 4.92 9.79
C VAL A 7 -0.56 5.28 9.32
N GLU A 8 0.26 5.92 10.15
CA GLU A 8 1.64 6.29 9.80
C GLU A 8 2.51 5.05 9.58
N THR A 9 2.45 4.08 10.49
CA THR A 9 3.15 2.79 10.31
C THR A 9 2.69 2.07 9.04
N ALA A 10 1.39 2.11 8.72
CA ALA A 10 0.91 1.51 7.48
C ALA A 10 1.37 2.27 6.23
N LYS A 11 1.57 3.60 6.28
CA LYS A 11 2.16 4.37 5.18
C LYS A 11 3.62 3.96 4.95
N GLU A 12 4.41 3.89 6.02
CA GLU A 12 5.82 3.47 5.97
C GLU A 12 5.94 2.09 5.30
N MET A 13 5.12 1.12 5.71
CA MET A 13 5.10 -0.21 5.10
C MET A 13 4.74 -0.19 3.60
N ILE A 14 3.79 0.65 3.18
CA ILE A 14 3.45 0.77 1.75
C ILE A 14 4.62 1.35 0.96
N ILE A 15 5.29 2.37 1.49
CA ILE A 15 6.44 3.02 0.84
C ILE A 15 7.61 2.05 0.73
N GLU A 16 7.98 1.36 1.82
CA GLU A 16 9.07 0.38 1.82
C GLU A 16 8.84 -0.72 0.78
N GLU A 17 7.62 -1.24 0.66
CA GLU A 17 7.29 -2.25 -0.34
C GLU A 17 7.34 -1.71 -1.78
N LEU A 18 6.88 -0.47 -2.01
CA LEU A 18 7.00 0.18 -3.31
C LEU A 18 8.48 0.36 -3.72
N GLU A 19 9.33 0.80 -2.80
CA GLU A 19 10.77 0.98 -3.03
C GLU A 19 11.48 -0.35 -3.31
N GLY A 20 11.17 -1.40 -2.55
CA GLY A 20 11.72 -2.73 -2.80
C GLY A 20 11.36 -3.29 -4.18
N LEU A 21 10.12 -3.09 -4.62
CA LEU A 21 9.69 -3.51 -5.96
C LEU A 21 10.37 -2.72 -7.10
N GLU A 22 10.67 -1.45 -6.85
CA GLU A 22 11.42 -0.59 -7.78
C GLU A 22 12.86 -1.08 -7.94
N GLU A 23 13.55 -1.40 -6.83
CA GLU A 23 14.91 -1.98 -6.84
C GLU A 23 14.97 -3.31 -7.61
N GLU A 24 13.89 -4.10 -7.58
CA GLU A 24 13.76 -5.34 -8.34
C GLU A 24 13.51 -5.14 -9.85
N ASN A 25 13.56 -3.90 -10.37
CA ASN A 25 13.18 -3.53 -11.73
C ASN A 25 11.75 -4.00 -12.12
N LYS A 26 10.84 -4.07 -11.15
CA LYS A 26 9.41 -4.33 -11.38
C LYS A 26 8.65 -3.02 -11.34
N LYS A 27 7.47 -2.96 -11.98
CA LYS A 27 6.55 -1.83 -11.74
C LYS A 27 6.18 -1.86 -10.25
N PRO A 28 6.47 -0.81 -9.46
CA PRO A 28 6.20 -0.80 -8.03
C PRO A 28 4.69 -0.69 -7.80
N VAL A 29 4.07 -1.84 -7.55
CA VAL A 29 2.63 -1.98 -7.32
C VAL A 29 2.41 -2.82 -6.08
N VAL A 30 1.89 -2.19 -5.04
CA VAL A 30 1.54 -2.85 -3.79
C VAL A 30 0.06 -3.17 -3.81
N LYS A 31 -0.30 -4.46 -3.85
CA LYS A 31 -1.68 -4.90 -3.65
C LYS A 31 -1.86 -5.26 -2.19
N PHE A 32 -2.85 -4.69 -1.53
CA PHE A 32 -2.96 -4.87 -0.08
C PHE A 32 -3.18 -6.33 0.33
N LYS A 33 -3.78 -7.16 -0.54
CA LYS A 33 -3.89 -8.61 -0.31
C LYS A 33 -2.53 -9.30 -0.11
N ASP A 34 -1.47 -8.78 -0.72
CA ASP A 34 -0.13 -9.37 -0.68
C ASP A 34 0.55 -9.06 0.67
N ILE A 35 0.15 -7.96 1.33
CA ILE A 35 0.57 -7.60 2.69
C ILE A 35 -0.06 -8.53 3.74
N TYR A 36 -1.29 -9.03 3.53
CA TYR A 36 -2.04 -9.78 4.56
C TYR A 36 -1.85 -11.30 4.58
N GLN A 37 -0.90 -11.85 3.83
CA GLN A 37 -0.59 -13.30 3.81
C GLN A 37 -1.87 -14.18 3.95
N GLU A 38 -2.78 -14.07 2.96
CA GLU A 38 -4.02 -14.86 2.83
C GLU A 38 -5.27 -14.41 3.60
N ASN A 39 -5.20 -13.41 4.49
CA ASN A 39 -6.44 -12.84 5.05
C ASN A 39 -7.12 -11.94 4.01
N LYS A 40 -8.21 -12.44 3.42
CA LYS A 40 -9.10 -11.72 2.48
C LYS A 40 -9.82 -10.51 3.12
N GLU A 41 -9.52 -10.16 4.36
CA GLU A 41 -10.22 -9.10 5.05
C GLU A 41 -9.63 -7.74 4.72
N TRP A 42 -10.53 -6.83 4.37
CA TRP A 42 -10.26 -5.42 4.17
C TRP A 42 -9.65 -4.85 5.45
N SER A 43 -8.41 -4.34 5.38
CA SER A 43 -7.86 -3.52 6.47
C SER A 43 -8.23 -2.05 6.24
N PRO A 44 -9.05 -1.45 7.11
CA PRO A 44 -9.38 -0.03 7.02
C PRO A 44 -8.15 0.87 7.16
N ILE A 45 -7.12 0.42 7.90
CA ILE A 45 -5.91 1.20 8.18
C ILE A 45 -5.07 1.39 6.93
N PHE A 46 -4.79 0.32 6.18
CA PHE A 46 -4.05 0.45 4.92
C PHE A 46 -4.86 1.14 3.84
N PHE A 47 -6.19 0.94 3.80
CA PHE A 47 -7.05 1.73 2.93
C PHE A 47 -6.88 3.23 3.19
N LYS A 48 -6.96 3.63 4.46
CA LYS A 48 -6.75 5.02 4.86
C LYS A 48 -5.33 5.50 4.54
N ALA A 49 -4.30 4.70 4.83
CA ALA A 49 -2.91 5.03 4.51
C ALA A 49 -2.69 5.24 3.01
N GLY A 50 -3.18 4.33 2.16
CA GLY A 50 -3.10 4.46 0.70
C GLY A 50 -3.81 5.71 0.18
N ARG A 51 -4.99 6.04 0.73
CA ARG A 51 -5.73 7.26 0.36
C ARG A 51 -4.98 8.53 0.78
N GLU A 52 -4.34 8.52 1.94
CA GLU A 52 -3.54 9.66 2.39
C GLU A 52 -2.27 9.82 1.54
N LEU A 53 -1.61 8.73 1.15
CA LEU A 53 -0.45 8.78 0.25
C LEU A 53 -0.82 9.33 -1.14
N ASP A 54 -1.92 8.85 -1.72
CA ASP A 54 -2.50 9.34 -2.98
C ASP A 54 -2.80 10.86 -2.96
N MET A 55 -3.14 11.40 -1.79
CA MET A 55 -3.40 12.83 -1.63
C MET A 55 -2.14 13.66 -1.35
N MET A 56 -1.10 13.04 -0.80
CA MET A 56 0.12 13.72 -0.33
C MET A 56 1.28 13.65 -1.32
N ASN A 57 1.31 12.64 -2.18
CA ASN A 57 2.42 12.38 -3.10
C ASN A 57 1.91 12.28 -4.54
N GLU A 58 2.35 13.21 -5.39
CA GLU A 58 1.96 13.27 -6.81
C GLU A 58 2.40 12.03 -7.60
N ASP A 59 3.41 11.32 -7.11
CA ASP A 59 4.01 10.16 -7.76
C ASP A 59 3.39 8.83 -7.29
N ILE A 60 2.38 8.87 -6.41
CA ILE A 60 1.70 7.71 -5.86
C ILE A 60 0.21 7.78 -6.20
N GLU A 61 -0.31 6.74 -6.86
CA GLU A 61 -1.74 6.64 -7.15
C GLU A 61 -2.37 5.45 -6.42
N MET A 62 -3.49 5.68 -5.75
CA MET A 62 -4.32 4.61 -5.19
C MET A 62 -5.50 4.29 -6.12
N SER A 63 -5.63 3.01 -6.48
CA SER A 63 -6.74 2.54 -7.31
C SER A 63 -7.33 1.21 -6.83
N ILE A 64 -8.51 0.87 -7.34
CA ILE A 64 -9.15 -0.43 -7.14
C ILE A 64 -9.08 -1.18 -8.47
N ARG A 65 -8.39 -2.32 -8.51
CA ARG A 65 -8.33 -3.19 -9.70
C ARG A 65 -8.62 -4.63 -9.32
N TYR A 66 -9.47 -5.29 -10.12
CA TYR A 66 -9.90 -6.68 -9.92
C TYR A 66 -10.45 -6.98 -8.51
N GLY A 67 -11.09 -5.99 -7.87
CA GLY A 67 -11.64 -6.11 -6.52
C GLY A 67 -10.62 -5.91 -5.39
N PHE A 68 -9.39 -5.48 -5.70
CA PHE A 68 -8.35 -5.23 -4.73
C PHE A 68 -7.91 -3.76 -4.76
N HIS A 69 -7.69 -3.19 -3.59
CA HIS A 69 -7.00 -1.91 -3.46
C HIS A 69 -5.51 -2.11 -3.75
N GLN A 70 -4.96 -1.21 -4.54
CA GLN A 70 -3.54 -1.16 -4.82
C GLN A 70 -3.04 0.27 -4.78
N VAL A 71 -1.77 0.40 -4.45
CA VAL A 71 -1.00 1.64 -4.56
C VAL A 71 0.11 1.38 -5.58
N GLU A 72 0.32 2.30 -6.52
CA GLU A 72 1.38 2.21 -7.51
C GLU A 72 2.16 3.52 -7.62
N LYS A 73 3.47 3.46 -7.91
CA LYS A 73 4.18 4.67 -8.38
C LYS A 73 3.85 4.94 -9.84
N THR A 74 3.60 6.20 -10.19
CA THR A 74 3.19 6.63 -11.53
C THR A 74 4.35 7.14 -12.40
N ASN A 75 5.54 7.31 -11.81
CA ASN A 75 6.79 7.70 -12.49
C ASN A 75 7.73 6.51 -12.76
#